data_AF-A0A2V8KZW5-F1
#
_entry.id   AF-A0A2V8KZW5-F1
#
_cell.length_a   1.000
_cell.length_b   1.000
_cell.length_c   1.000
_cell.angle_alpha   90.00
_cell.angle_beta   90.00
_cell.angle_gamma   90.00
#
_symmetry.space_group_name_H-M   'P 1'
#
loop_
_entity.id
_entity.type
_entity.pdbx_description
1 polymer ?
#
loop_
_entity_poly.entity_id
_entity_poly.type
_entity_poly.pdbx_seq_one_letter_code
_entity_poly.pdbx_strand_id
1 'polypeptide(L)'
;MAHPQIAIFARLANGGQAPARALYGQASKLSRTMHDVRYDAVHDEIVVPVPYAQAILTFRGGADGQEAPIRIIQGPKTGAIGSRLDVDPIHNEIFT
;
A
#
# COMPACT_ATOMS: atom_id res chain seq x y z
N MET A 1 18.73 7.82 -6.54
CA MET A 1 18.70 6.93 -5.35
C MET A 1 17.46 6.07 -5.44
N ALA A 2 17.58 4.75 -5.34
CA ALA A 2 16.42 3.86 -5.32
C ALA A 2 15.77 3.90 -3.94
N HIS A 3 14.51 4.31 -3.88
CA HIS A 3 13.67 4.23 -2.68
C HIS A 3 12.49 3.29 -2.96
N PRO A 4 11.92 2.64 -1.92
CA PRO A 4 10.63 1.99 -2.09
C PRO A 4 9.60 3.01 -2.56
N GLN A 5 8.78 2.61 -3.52
CA GLN A 5 7.70 3.43 -4.03
C GLN A 5 6.58 2.57 -4.59
N ILE A 6 5.36 3.10 -4.51
CA ILE A 6 4.22 2.63 -5.29
C ILE A 6 4.01 3.68 -6.38
N ALA A 7 4.21 3.27 -7.63
CA ALA A 7 3.98 4.12 -8.79
C ALA A 7 2.59 3.86 -9.36
N ILE A 8 1.81 4.93 -9.55
CA ILE A 8 0.45 4.83 -10.06
C ILE A 8 0.43 5.43 -11.46
N PHE A 9 -0.02 4.64 -12.44
CA PHE A 9 -0.13 5.03 -13.83
C PHE A 9 -1.59 5.23 -14.22
N ALA A 10 -1.84 6.07 -15.22
CA ALA A 10 -3.15 6.12 -15.85
C ALA A 10 -3.49 4.76 -16.47
N ARG A 11 -4.77 4.36 -16.44
CA ARG A 11 -5.24 3.08 -16.98
C ARG A 11 -4.83 2.83 -18.44
N LEU A 12 -4.70 3.90 -19.23
CA LEU A 12 -4.33 3.86 -20.65
C LEU A 12 -2.87 4.27 -20.91
N ALA A 13 -2.05 4.41 -19.85
CA ALA A 13 -0.63 4.69 -20.01
C ALA A 13 0.04 3.57 -20.81
N ASN A 14 0.91 3.95 -21.74
CA ASN A 14 1.62 3.03 -22.61
C ASN A 14 3.05 3.53 -22.86
N GLY A 15 3.95 2.65 -23.31
CA GLY A 15 5.34 2.99 -23.55
C GLY A 15 6.05 3.53 -22.30
N GLY A 16 6.84 4.60 -22.46
CA GLY A 16 7.61 5.24 -21.39
C GLY A 16 6.88 6.37 -20.66
N GLN A 17 5.54 6.38 -20.63
CA GLN A 17 4.78 7.39 -19.90
C GLN A 17 5.15 7.38 -18.41
N ALA A 18 5.38 8.56 -17.85
CA ALA A 18 5.69 8.71 -16.43
C ALA A 18 4.48 8.32 -15.54
N PRO A 19 4.71 7.90 -14.29
CA PRO A 19 3.62 7.73 -13.32
C PRO A 19 2.82 9.02 -13.17
N ALA A 20 1.50 8.90 -13.05
CA ALA A 20 0.62 10.03 -12.75
C ALA A 20 0.83 10.54 -11.31
N ARG A 21 1.17 9.62 -10.40
CA ARG A 21 1.55 9.91 -9.01
C ARG A 21 2.47 8.81 -8.49
N ALA A 22 3.20 9.11 -7.42
CA ALA A 22 4.08 8.15 -6.78
C ALA A 22 4.05 8.35 -5.27
N LEU A 23 3.77 7.27 -4.54
CA LEU A 23 3.85 7.25 -3.08
C LEU A 23 5.22 6.70 -2.69
N TYR A 24 5.98 7.46 -1.91
CA TYR A 24 7.37 7.14 -1.58
C TYR A 24 7.84 7.79 -0.28
N GLY A 25 9.10 7.54 0.07
CA GLY A 25 9.81 8.28 1.10
C GLY A 25 9.45 7.85 2.52
N GLN A 26 10.12 8.44 3.50
CA GLN A 26 10.14 7.93 4.88
C GLN A 26 8.78 8.07 5.58
N ALA A 27 8.06 9.16 5.32
CA ALA A 27 6.76 9.40 5.95
C ALA A 27 5.70 8.38 5.50
N SER A 28 5.80 7.82 4.30
CA SER A 28 4.93 6.74 3.83
C SER A 28 5.14 5.42 4.57
N LYS A 29 6.27 5.23 5.26
CA LYS A 29 6.64 3.97 5.94
C LYS A 29 6.74 2.74 5.01
N LEU A 30 6.71 2.97 3.69
CA LEU A 30 6.94 1.94 2.70
C LEU A 30 8.34 1.31 2.89
N SER A 31 8.43 -0.01 2.77
CA SER A 31 9.69 -0.76 2.86
C SER A 31 10.07 -1.41 1.52
N ARG A 32 11.30 -1.89 1.40
CA ARG A 32 11.74 -2.57 0.16
C ARG A 32 11.12 -3.96 -0.06
N THR A 33 10.35 -4.48 0.89
CA THR A 33 9.83 -5.86 0.85
C THR A 33 8.30 -5.95 0.89
N MET A 34 7.62 -4.91 0.40
CA MET A 34 6.21 -5.08 0.01
C MET A 34 6.15 -5.91 -1.27
N HIS A 35 5.52 -7.07 -1.18
CA HIS A 35 5.36 -7.99 -2.32
C HIS A 35 3.93 -8.02 -2.84
N ASP A 36 3.06 -7.17 -2.28
CA ASP A 36 1.66 -7.11 -2.63
C ASP A 36 1.10 -5.70 -2.47
N VAL A 37 0.01 -5.42 -3.19
CA VAL A 37 -0.78 -4.20 -3.07
C VAL A 37 -2.23 -4.53 -3.44
N ARG A 38 -3.18 -4.08 -2.62
CA ARG A 38 -4.61 -4.14 -2.92
C ARG A 38 -5.19 -2.74 -2.95
N TYR A 39 -6.20 -2.56 -3.79
CA TYR A 39 -6.98 -1.34 -3.86
C TYR A 39 -8.43 -1.67 -3.50
N ASP A 40 -8.91 -1.05 -2.44
CA ASP A 40 -10.31 -1.04 -2.05
C ASP A 40 -11.01 0.12 -2.79
N ALA A 41 -11.83 -0.23 -3.78
CA ALA A 41 -12.56 0.73 -4.58
C ALA A 41 -13.80 1.32 -3.87
N VAL A 42 -14.28 0.70 -2.80
CA VAL A 42 -15.46 1.18 -2.03
C VAL A 42 -15.04 2.31 -1.09
N HIS A 43 -13.90 2.14 -0.41
CA HIS A 43 -13.37 3.12 0.53
C HIS A 43 -12.32 4.07 -0.07
N ASP A 44 -11.93 3.83 -1.33
CA ASP A 44 -10.79 4.50 -1.98
C ASP A 44 -9.53 4.38 -1.11
N GLU A 45 -9.10 3.15 -0.85
CA GLU A 45 -7.92 2.86 -0.01
C GLU A 45 -6.92 1.95 -0.73
N ILE A 46 -5.63 2.18 -0.51
CA ILE A 46 -4.53 1.30 -0.94
C ILE A 46 -4.00 0.57 0.30
N VAL A 47 -4.00 -0.77 0.26
CA VAL A 47 -3.57 -1.63 1.37
C VAL A 47 -2.30 -2.38 0.99
N VAL A 48 -1.27 -2.29 1.84
CA VAL A 48 0.09 -2.76 1.56
C VAL A 48 0.63 -3.54 2.76
N PRO A 49 1.01 -4.83 2.61
CA PRO A 49 1.73 -5.55 3.65
C PRO A 49 3.19 -5.12 3.71
N VAL A 50 3.72 -5.02 4.92
CA VAL A 50 5.12 -4.71 5.23
C VAL A 50 5.66 -5.81 6.16
N PRO A 51 6.11 -6.96 5.62
CA PRO A 51 6.38 -8.17 6.41
C PRO A 51 7.43 -7.98 7.52
N TYR A 52 8.53 -7.27 7.24
CA TYR A 52 9.57 -7.04 8.24
C TYR A 52 9.16 -6.09 9.37
N ALA A 53 8.17 -5.23 9.13
CA ALA A 53 7.57 -4.41 10.18
C ALA A 53 6.39 -5.14 10.87
N GLN A 54 6.00 -6.33 10.39
CA GLN A 54 4.78 -7.04 10.79
C GLN A 54 3.58 -6.10 10.81
N ALA A 55 3.45 -5.33 9.71
CA ALA A 55 2.49 -4.25 9.60
C ALA A 55 1.70 -4.34 8.29
N ILE A 56 0.46 -3.91 8.33
CA ILE A 56 -0.35 -3.57 7.16
C ILE A 56 -0.52 -2.05 7.17
N LEU A 57 -0.14 -1.42 6.07
CA LEU A 57 -0.32 0.02 5.86
C LEU A 57 -1.54 0.24 4.97
N THR A 58 -2.38 1.19 5.37
CA THR A 58 -3.50 1.67 4.55
C THR A 58 -3.26 3.13 4.21
N PHE A 59 -3.37 3.47 2.93
CA PHE A 59 -3.30 4.83 2.41
C PHE A 59 -4.62 5.20 1.74
N ARG A 60 -4.87 6.49 1.55
CA ARG A 60 -5.94 6.94 0.65
C ARG A 60 -5.59 6.51 -0.78
N GLY A 61 -6.59 6.23 -1.60
CA GLY A 61 -6.42 5.85 -3.00
C GLY A 61 -5.78 6.96 -3.83
N GLY A 62 -6.08 8.21 -3.48
CA GLY A 62 -5.43 9.41 -4.00
C GLY A 62 -4.09 9.79 -3.36
N ALA A 63 -3.46 8.95 -2.54
CA ALA A 63 -2.19 9.28 -1.87
C ALA A 63 -1.06 9.52 -2.89
N ASP A 64 -0.24 10.54 -2.62
CA ASP A 64 0.88 10.96 -3.48
C ASP A 64 2.04 11.52 -2.65
N GLY A 65 3.23 11.57 -3.26
CA GLY A 65 4.44 12.07 -2.62
C GLY A 65 4.83 11.24 -1.39
N GLN A 66 5.07 11.94 -0.27
CA GLN A 66 5.46 11.32 1.00
C GLN A 66 4.31 11.24 2.00
N GLU A 67 3.07 11.06 1.52
CA GLU A 67 1.92 10.96 2.41
C GLU A 67 2.03 9.76 3.37
N ALA A 68 1.67 10.00 4.65
CA ALA A 68 1.65 8.97 5.67
C ALA A 68 0.41 8.06 5.53
N PRO A 69 0.50 6.79 5.96
CA PRO A 69 -0.66 5.91 5.97
C PRO A 69 -1.74 6.44 6.92
N ILE A 70 -3.00 6.32 6.50
CA ILE A 70 -4.18 6.66 7.31
C ILE A 70 -4.48 5.60 8.36
N ARG A 71 -3.95 4.38 8.20
CA ARG A 71 -4.06 3.29 9.17
C ARG A 71 -2.81 2.42 9.16
N ILE A 72 -2.41 1.96 10.34
CA ILE A 72 -1.33 1.00 10.53
C ILE A 72 -1.85 -0.09 11.45
N ILE A 73 -1.97 -1.31 10.94
CA ILE A 73 -2.29 -2.50 11.74
C ILE A 73 -0.97 -3.22 11.99
N GLN A 74 -0.52 -3.29 13.23
CA GLN A 74 0.78 -3.86 13.60
C GLN A 74 0.77 -4.40 15.03
N GLY A 75 1.72 -5.29 15.32
CA GLY A 75 1.99 -5.77 16.68
C GLY A 75 1.63 -7.25 16.89
N PRO A 76 2.06 -7.84 18.01
CA PRO A 76 2.11 -9.29 18.20
C PRO A 76 0.74 -9.98 18.20
N LYS A 77 -0.33 -9.24 18.51
CA LYS A 77 -1.70 -9.78 18.53
C LYS A 77 -2.37 -9.82 17.15
N THR A 78 -1.78 -9.16 16.15
CA THR A 78 -2.37 -9.08 14.80
C THR A 78 -2.16 -10.35 13.99
N GLY A 79 -1.13 -11.14 14.31
CA GLY A 79 -0.74 -12.29 13.49
C GLY A 79 -0.29 -11.91 12.07
N ALA A 80 -0.05 -10.63 11.77
CA ALA A 80 0.30 -10.14 10.44
C ALA A 80 1.73 -10.56 10.05
N ILE A 81 1.87 -11.77 9.50
CA ILE A 81 3.16 -12.40 9.14
C ILE A 81 3.29 -12.70 7.64
N GLY A 82 2.29 -12.32 6.83
CA GLY A 82 2.25 -12.59 5.39
C GLY A 82 2.86 -11.49 4.52
N SER A 83 3.34 -11.87 3.34
CA SER A 83 3.75 -10.95 2.26
C SER A 83 2.65 -10.67 1.25
N ARG A 84 1.47 -11.28 1.44
CA ARG A 84 0.26 -11.11 0.63
C ARG A 84 -0.90 -10.76 1.54
N LEU A 85 -1.90 -10.11 0.96
CA LEU A 85 -3.19 -9.90 1.60
C LEU A 85 -4.30 -9.87 0.57
N ASP A 86 -5.55 -10.01 1.02
CA ASP A 86 -6.73 -9.69 0.24
C ASP A 86 -7.69 -8.83 1.03
N VAL A 87 -8.58 -8.12 0.34
CA VAL A 87 -9.54 -7.19 0.95
C VAL A 87 -10.96 -7.56 0.53
N ASP A 88 -11.86 -7.68 1.50
CA ASP A 88 -13.30 -7.67 1.26
C ASP A 88 -13.86 -6.31 1.72
N PRO A 89 -14.06 -5.37 0.79
CA PRO A 89 -14.49 -4.03 1.14
C PRO A 89 -15.98 -3.95 1.52
N ILE A 90 -16.78 -4.97 1.18
CA ILE A 90 -18.21 -4.99 1.50
C ILE A 90 -18.42 -5.41 2.96
N HIS A 91 -17.60 -6.35 3.43
CA HIS A 91 -17.65 -6.84 4.82
C HIS A 91 -16.61 -6.19 5.75
N ASN A 92 -15.76 -5.28 5.22
CA ASN A 92 -14.67 -4.61 5.96
C ASN A 92 -13.61 -5.57 6.50
N GLU A 93 -13.23 -6.56 5.70
CA GLU A 93 -12.28 -7.61 6.11
C GLU A 93 -10.95 -7.50 5.34
N ILE A 94 -9.86 -7.87 6.02
CA ILE A 94 -8.54 -8.05 5.44
C ILE A 94 -8.08 -9.47 5.75
N PHE A 95 -7.69 -10.22 4.73
CA PHE A 95 -7.17 -11.58 4.84
C PHE A 95 -5.66 -11.56 4.63
N THR A 96 -4.89 -12.28 5.46
CA THR A 96 -3.41 -12.31 5.42
C THR A 96 -2.86 -13.73 5.48
#